data_AF-A0A023G5Z7-F1
#
_entry.id   AF-A0A023G5Z7-F1
#
_cell.length_a   1.000
_cell.length_b   1.000
_cell.length_c   1.000
_cell.angle_alpha   90.00
_cell.angle_beta   90.00
_cell.angle_gamma   90.00
#
_symmetry.space_group_name_H-M   'P 1'
#
loop_
_entity.id
_entity.type
_entity.pdbx_description
1 polymer ?
#
loop_
_entity_poly.entity_id
_entity_poly.type
_entity_poly.pdbx_seq_one_letter_code
_entity_poly.pdbx_strand_id
1 'polypeptide(L)'
;MATSMLRLAMCRGTSVSSFQARAYFSTIVKKQMPLVSSMPQKLAPYKPQITTVRLASADTNYVWIWKAERILAASMLAVVPGAFIFPSPVMDCLLAITATVHMHWGVETIVVDYVRASLFGNVIPKVAVGGVYALSIAALTGLLYFNFTDVGLVKAIQLLWTL
;
A
#
# COMPACT_ATOMS: atom_id res chain seq x y z
N MET A 1 -67.78 -3.70 -12.06
CA MET A 1 -69.03 -3.29 -11.38
C MET A 1 -68.86 -3.52 -9.89
N ALA A 2 -69.11 -2.47 -9.09
CA ALA A 2 -69.27 -2.40 -7.62
C ALA A 2 -68.10 -2.91 -6.73
N THR A 3 -67.24 -2.08 -6.13
CA THR A 3 -67.38 -1.14 -4.98
C THR A 3 -67.69 -1.74 -3.60
N SER A 4 -66.81 -1.36 -2.65
CA SER A 4 -67.04 -1.04 -1.22
C SER A 4 -66.68 -2.09 -0.17
N MET A 5 -66.22 -1.75 1.03
CA MET A 5 -65.62 -0.56 1.69
C MET A 5 -65.23 -1.06 3.11
N LEU A 6 -64.09 -0.59 3.64
CA LEU A 6 -63.70 -0.41 5.06
C LEU A 6 -64.22 -1.34 6.20
N ARG A 7 -63.31 -1.79 7.08
CA ARG A 7 -63.04 -1.14 8.39
C ARG A 7 -61.85 -1.77 9.16
N LEU A 8 -61.16 -0.89 9.88
CA LEU A 8 -60.01 -1.09 10.77
C LEU A 8 -60.31 -1.94 12.03
N ALA A 9 -59.27 -2.58 12.58
CA ALA A 9 -58.97 -2.53 14.02
C ALA A 9 -57.49 -2.92 14.30
N MET A 10 -56.80 -2.07 15.07
CA MET A 10 -55.47 -2.31 15.64
C MET A 10 -55.49 -3.44 16.68
N CYS A 11 -54.34 -4.08 16.92
CA CYS A 11 -53.76 -4.14 18.27
C CYS A 11 -52.30 -4.62 18.31
N ARG A 12 -51.56 -3.95 19.21
CA ARG A 12 -50.17 -4.10 19.68
C ARG A 12 -49.88 -5.48 20.28
N GLY A 13 -48.64 -5.94 20.17
CA GLY A 13 -48.13 -7.05 21.00
C GLY A 13 -46.64 -7.32 20.83
N THR A 14 -45.83 -6.69 21.68
CA THR A 14 -44.39 -6.97 21.88
C THR A 14 -44.18 -8.24 22.70
N SER A 15 -43.19 -9.07 22.38
CA SER A 15 -42.57 -9.98 23.35
C SER A 15 -41.12 -10.27 22.98
N VAL A 16 -40.20 -9.78 23.80
CA VAL A 16 -38.76 -10.06 23.78
C VAL A 16 -38.50 -11.06 24.90
N SER A 17 -38.00 -12.24 24.57
CA SER A 17 -37.59 -13.25 25.54
C SER A 17 -36.12 -13.05 25.94
N SER A 18 -35.92 -13.14 27.25
CA SER A 18 -34.71 -12.95 28.02
C SER A 18 -33.65 -14.04 27.80
N PHE A 19 -32.38 -13.65 27.67
CA PHE A 19 -31.27 -14.52 28.07
C PHE A 19 -30.43 -13.82 29.14
N GLN A 20 -30.19 -14.56 30.21
CA GLN A 20 -29.86 -14.11 31.54
C GLN A 20 -28.35 -14.30 31.76
N ALA A 21 -27.60 -13.20 31.96
CA ALA A 21 -26.20 -13.27 32.36
C ALA A 21 -26.06 -12.82 33.82
N ARG A 22 -25.69 -13.79 34.67
CA ARG A 22 -25.49 -13.65 36.10
C ARG A 22 -24.13 -12.98 36.34
N ALA A 23 -24.10 -11.70 36.69
CA ALA A 23 -22.88 -10.99 37.07
C ALA A 23 -22.73 -10.95 38.60
N TYR A 24 -21.54 -11.34 39.06
CA TYR A 24 -21.12 -11.41 40.45
C TYR A 24 -21.12 -10.02 41.10
N PHE A 25 -21.78 -9.93 42.25
CA PHE A 25 -21.85 -8.73 43.09
C PHE A 25 -20.53 -8.58 43.85
N SER A 26 -19.79 -7.50 43.61
CA SER A 26 -18.77 -7.02 44.54
C SER A 26 -19.04 -5.55 44.87
N THR A 27 -19.19 -5.31 46.16
CA THR A 27 -19.51 -4.04 46.80
C THR A 27 -18.34 -3.08 46.69
N ILE A 28 -18.46 -2.06 45.83
CA ILE A 28 -17.60 -0.87 45.90
C ILE A 28 -18.45 0.31 46.36
N VAL A 29 -18.06 0.81 47.53
CA VAL A 29 -18.56 1.97 48.24
C VAL A 29 -18.61 3.19 47.31
N LYS A 30 -19.82 3.70 47.04
CA LYS A 30 -20.02 4.99 46.38
C LYS A 30 -19.62 6.12 47.35
N LYS A 31 -18.43 6.69 47.17
CA LYS A 31 -18.15 8.04 47.65
C LYS A 31 -18.87 9.01 46.73
N GLN A 32 -19.99 9.55 47.18
CA GLN A 32 -20.77 10.56 46.47
C GLN A 32 -19.89 11.81 46.25
N MET A 33 -19.54 12.13 45.01
CA MET A 33 -19.04 13.47 44.65
C MET A 33 -20.23 14.30 44.13
N PRO A 34 -20.26 15.61 44.43
CA PRO A 34 -21.39 16.45 44.10
C PRO A 34 -21.58 16.59 42.59
N LEU A 35 -22.86 16.67 42.28
CA LEU A 35 -23.50 16.72 40.98
C LEU A 35 -23.14 18.01 40.22
N VAL A 36 -22.67 17.82 38.98
CA VAL A 36 -22.81 18.68 37.79
C VAL A 36 -22.39 20.15 37.93
N SER A 37 -21.19 20.45 37.41
CA SER A 37 -20.96 21.70 36.68
C SER A 37 -21.26 21.41 35.21
N SER A 38 -22.40 21.87 34.70
CA SER A 38 -22.73 21.82 33.29
C SER A 38 -21.94 22.92 32.55
N MET A 39 -20.68 22.64 32.25
CA MET A 39 -20.00 23.44 31.22
C MET A 39 -20.60 23.08 29.86
N PRO A 40 -21.07 24.06 29.06
CA PRO A 40 -21.40 23.80 27.66
C PRO A 40 -20.08 23.47 26.95
N GLN A 41 -19.79 22.19 26.78
CA GLN A 41 -18.71 21.77 25.89
C GLN A 41 -19.15 22.14 24.48
N LYS A 42 -18.72 23.31 24.03
CA LYS A 42 -18.80 23.73 22.64
C LYS A 42 -18.05 22.63 21.87
N LEU A 43 -18.79 21.76 21.17
CA LEU A 43 -18.21 20.76 20.28
C LEU A 43 -17.34 21.52 19.28
N ALA A 44 -16.03 21.46 19.49
CA ALA A 44 -15.09 21.97 18.51
C ALA A 44 -15.38 21.20 17.21
N PRO A 45 -15.58 21.90 16.08
CA PRO A 45 -15.85 21.22 14.82
C PRO A 45 -14.71 20.24 14.57
N TYR A 46 -15.07 18.96 14.35
CA TYR A 46 -14.13 17.94 13.88
C TYR A 46 -13.57 18.44 12.55
N LYS A 47 -12.40 19.08 12.62
CA LYS A 47 -11.58 19.32 11.45
C LYS A 47 -10.94 17.97 11.16
N PRO A 48 -11.29 17.27 10.07
CA PRO A 48 -10.55 16.08 9.69
C PRO A 48 -9.09 16.51 9.62
N GLN A 49 -8.25 15.92 10.48
CA GLN A 49 -6.81 16.08 10.39
C GLN A 49 -6.45 15.41 9.07
N ILE A 50 -6.40 16.16 7.99
CA ILE A 50 -5.84 15.68 6.74
C ILE A 50 -4.37 15.45 7.07
N THR A 51 -4.04 14.21 7.41
CA THR A 51 -2.67 13.78 7.68
C THR A 51 -1.82 14.19 6.49
N THR A 52 -0.62 14.71 6.74
CA THR A 52 0.33 15.13 5.70
C THR A 52 0.53 14.08 4.61
N VAL A 53 0.42 12.79 4.97
CA VAL A 53 0.38 11.64 4.06
C VAL A 53 -0.71 11.76 2.98
N ARG A 54 -1.92 12.18 3.36
CA ARG A 54 -3.06 12.37 2.44
C ARG A 54 -2.90 13.61 1.56
N LEU A 55 -2.13 14.59 2.01
CA LEU A 55 -1.81 15.80 1.25
C LEU A 55 -0.71 15.53 0.21
N ALA A 56 0.35 14.80 0.57
CA ALA A 56 1.41 14.40 -0.36
C ALA A 56 0.90 13.43 -1.46
N SER A 57 -0.07 12.57 -1.14
CA SER A 57 -0.72 11.71 -2.13
C SER A 57 -1.70 12.43 -3.07
N ALA A 58 -2.03 13.70 -2.81
CA ALA A 58 -2.98 14.47 -3.61
C ALA A 58 -2.33 15.18 -4.81
N ASP A 59 -1.00 15.21 -4.88
CA ASP A 59 -0.28 15.74 -6.05
C ASP A 59 -0.50 14.81 -7.25
N THR A 60 -0.97 15.38 -8.37
CA THR A 60 -1.22 14.64 -9.62
C THR A 60 0.02 13.87 -10.10
N ASN A 61 1.22 14.39 -9.81
CA ASN A 61 2.49 13.75 -10.15
C ASN A 61 2.69 12.39 -9.48
N TYR A 62 2.25 12.23 -8.21
CA TYR A 62 2.39 10.98 -7.47
C TYR A 62 1.47 9.86 -8.02
N VAL A 63 0.27 10.23 -8.47
CA VAL A 63 -0.68 9.26 -9.04
C VAL A 63 -0.14 8.66 -10.34
N TRP A 64 0.50 9.46 -11.19
CA TRP A 64 1.07 8.98 -12.45
C TRP A 64 2.24 8.01 -12.25
N ILE A 65 3.18 8.34 -11.35
CA ILE A 65 4.30 7.43 -11.05
C ILE A 65 3.80 6.12 -10.44
N TRP A 66 2.84 6.19 -9.51
CA TRP A 66 2.23 4.98 -8.94
C TRP A 66 1.57 4.11 -10.01
N LYS A 67 0.83 4.71 -10.96
CA LYS A 67 0.25 3.97 -12.09
C LYS A 67 1.33 3.35 -12.98
N ALA A 68 2.40 4.08 -13.27
CA ALA A 68 3.51 3.60 -14.08
C ALA A 68 4.21 2.39 -13.43
N GLU A 69 4.46 2.43 -12.12
CA GLU A 69 5.02 1.30 -11.37
C GLU A 69 4.14 0.05 -11.47
N ARG A 70 2.80 0.22 -11.32
CA ARG A 70 1.87 -0.91 -11.42
C ARG A 70 1.82 -1.48 -12.83
N ILE A 71 1.84 -0.63 -13.85
CA ILE A 71 1.88 -1.06 -15.26
C ILE A 71 3.17 -1.83 -15.55
N LEU A 72 4.31 -1.34 -15.08
CA LEU A 72 5.60 -2.04 -15.23
C LEU A 72 5.62 -3.38 -14.51
N ALA A 73 5.12 -3.44 -13.27
CA ALA A 73 5.03 -4.70 -12.52
C ALA A 73 4.11 -5.70 -13.22
N ALA A 74 2.97 -5.25 -13.75
CA ALA A 74 2.06 -6.10 -14.52
C ALA A 74 2.68 -6.57 -15.84
N SER A 75 3.45 -5.72 -16.54
CA SER A 75 4.10 -6.11 -17.79
C SER A 75 5.20 -7.15 -17.58
N MET A 76 5.92 -7.12 -16.46
CA MET A 76 6.92 -8.14 -16.11
C MET A 76 6.34 -9.55 -16.01
N LEU A 77 5.04 -9.69 -15.71
CA LEU A 77 4.37 -10.99 -15.72
C LEU A 77 4.36 -11.63 -17.11
N ALA A 78 4.39 -10.84 -18.18
CA ALA A 78 4.52 -11.31 -19.56
C ALA A 78 5.99 -11.37 -20.02
N VAL A 79 6.80 -10.36 -19.65
CA VAL A 79 8.20 -10.26 -20.10
C VAL A 79 9.04 -11.43 -19.60
N VAL A 80 8.92 -11.79 -18.32
CA VAL A 80 9.73 -12.88 -17.73
C VAL A 80 9.48 -14.21 -18.44
N PRO A 81 8.26 -14.77 -18.48
CA PRO A 81 8.03 -16.02 -19.20
C PRO A 81 8.27 -15.88 -20.71
N GLY A 82 7.93 -14.73 -21.30
CA GLY A 82 8.18 -14.46 -22.71
C GLY A 82 9.66 -14.57 -23.09
N ALA A 83 10.56 -14.12 -22.22
CA ALA A 83 12.01 -14.20 -22.45
C ALA A 83 12.52 -15.65 -22.48
N PHE A 84 11.93 -16.55 -21.68
CA PHE A 84 12.30 -17.97 -21.68
C PHE A 84 11.68 -18.77 -22.83
N ILE A 85 10.47 -18.42 -23.28
CA ILE A 85 9.79 -19.10 -24.39
C ILE A 85 10.41 -18.67 -25.74
N PHE A 86 10.73 -17.38 -25.89
CA PHE A 86 11.28 -16.80 -27.11
C PHE A 86 12.63 -16.11 -26.83
N PRO A 87 13.70 -16.89 -26.59
CA PRO A 87 15.01 -16.33 -26.29
C PRO A 87 15.53 -15.55 -27.50
N SER A 88 15.66 -14.23 -27.31
CA SER A 88 16.20 -13.32 -28.32
C SER A 88 16.92 -12.17 -27.63
N PRO A 89 17.93 -11.54 -28.29
CA PRO A 89 18.65 -10.41 -27.70
C PRO A 89 17.73 -9.23 -27.33
N VAL A 90 16.64 -9.05 -28.08
CA VAL A 90 15.63 -8.02 -27.78
C VAL A 90 14.89 -8.34 -26.48
N MET A 91 14.51 -9.60 -26.28
CA MET A 91 13.84 -10.03 -25.04
C MET A 91 14.78 -9.96 -23.84
N ASP A 92 16.06 -10.28 -24.00
CA ASP A 92 17.07 -10.12 -22.95
C ASP A 92 17.28 -8.64 -22.57
N CYS A 93 17.30 -7.73 -23.55
CA CYS A 93 17.36 -6.30 -23.28
C CYS A 93 16.08 -5.78 -22.62
N LEU A 94 14.91 -6.24 -23.05
CA LEU A 94 13.63 -5.89 -22.43
C LEU A 94 13.58 -6.37 -20.97
N LEU A 95 14.05 -7.59 -20.71
CA LEU A 95 14.15 -8.15 -19.36
C LEU A 95 15.11 -7.33 -18.50
N ALA A 96 16.29 -6.97 -19.02
CA ALA A 96 17.26 -6.14 -18.31
C ALA A 96 16.69 -4.77 -17.91
N ILE A 97 16.05 -4.07 -18.85
CA ILE A 97 15.49 -2.73 -18.62
C ILE A 97 14.34 -2.81 -17.62
N THR A 98 13.36 -3.68 -17.87
CA THR A 98 12.16 -3.78 -17.02
C THR A 98 12.49 -4.21 -15.60
N ALA A 99 13.38 -5.22 -15.45
CA ALA A 99 13.86 -5.65 -14.14
C ALA A 99 14.60 -4.52 -13.42
N THR A 100 15.49 -3.79 -14.10
CA THR A 100 16.25 -2.72 -13.44
C THR A 100 15.37 -1.56 -13.00
N VAL A 101 14.41 -1.13 -13.83
CA VAL A 101 13.47 -0.06 -13.46
C VAL A 101 12.56 -0.50 -12.32
N HIS A 102 12.06 -1.73 -12.34
CA HIS A 102 11.24 -2.27 -11.25
C HIS A 102 12.01 -2.33 -9.93
N MET A 103 13.26 -2.79 -9.97
CA MET A 103 14.14 -2.82 -8.80
C MET A 103 14.51 -1.40 -8.32
N HIS A 104 14.72 -0.45 -9.22
CA HIS A 104 15.04 0.94 -8.86
C HIS A 104 13.93 1.57 -8.00
N TRP A 105 12.68 1.56 -8.48
CA TRP A 105 11.55 2.08 -7.72
C TRP A 105 11.29 1.30 -6.44
N GLY A 106 11.42 -0.03 -6.48
CA GLY A 106 11.29 -0.87 -5.28
C GLY A 106 12.32 -0.52 -4.20
N VAL A 107 13.60 -0.45 -4.56
CA VAL A 107 14.67 -0.15 -3.59
C VAL A 107 14.62 1.30 -3.11
N GLU A 108 14.28 2.26 -3.97
CA GLU A 108 14.10 3.66 -3.57
C GLU A 108 13.04 3.81 -2.48
N THR A 109 11.89 3.14 -2.61
CA THR A 109 10.84 3.16 -1.56
C THR A 109 11.34 2.57 -0.24
N ILE A 110 12.06 1.45 -0.28
CA ILE A 110 12.66 0.84 0.92
C ILE A 110 13.64 1.82 1.58
N VAL A 111 14.51 2.47 0.80
CA VAL A 111 15.48 3.44 1.33
C VAL A 111 14.78 4.64 1.96
N VAL A 112 13.75 5.18 1.31
CA VAL A 112 12.98 6.32 1.86
C VAL A 112 12.24 5.96 3.14
N ASP A 113 11.71 4.74 3.25
CA ASP A 113 10.94 4.28 4.42
C ASP A 113 11.81 4.05 5.66
N TYR A 114 13.02 3.50 5.47
CA TYR A 114 13.90 3.07 6.55
C TYR A 114 15.05 4.03 6.84
N VAL A 115 15.61 4.72 5.85
CA VAL A 115 16.71 5.68 6.03
C VAL A 115 16.13 7.07 6.33
N ARG A 116 15.46 7.20 7.48
CA ARG A 116 14.81 8.45 7.87
C ARG A 116 15.77 9.45 8.50
N ALA A 117 15.57 10.73 8.19
CA ALA A 117 16.37 11.82 8.76
C ALA A 117 16.31 11.90 10.29
N SER A 118 15.22 11.43 10.90
CA SER A 118 15.08 11.36 12.36
C SER A 118 16.08 10.40 13.03
N LEU A 119 16.59 9.41 12.29
CA LEU A 119 17.53 8.39 12.79
C LEU A 119 18.98 8.70 12.39
N PHE A 120 19.16 9.20 11.17
CA PHE A 120 20.49 9.32 10.54
C PHE A 120 20.92 10.77 10.25
N GLY A 121 20.12 11.76 10.64
CA GLY A 121 20.32 13.17 10.27
C GLY A 121 20.00 13.46 8.80
N ASN A 122 20.15 14.72 8.38
CA ASN A 122 19.65 15.17 7.08
C ASN A 122 20.53 14.81 5.87
N VAL A 123 21.76 14.36 6.09
CA VAL A 123 22.74 14.10 5.01
C VAL A 123 22.62 12.67 4.48
N ILE A 124 22.61 11.68 5.37
CA ILE A 124 22.63 10.25 5.01
C ILE A 124 21.45 9.84 4.12
N PRO A 125 20.19 10.23 4.36
CA PRO A 125 19.07 9.87 3.49
C PRO A 125 19.26 10.33 2.03
N LYS A 126 19.86 11.51 1.82
CA LYS A 126 20.13 12.04 0.47
C LYS A 126 21.23 11.25 -0.23
N VAL A 127 22.28 10.91 0.50
CA VAL A 127 23.37 10.06 -0.02
C VAL A 127 22.85 8.66 -0.33
N ALA A 128 22.00 8.10 0.52
CA ALA A 128 21.43 6.77 0.31
C ALA A 128 20.58 6.71 -0.96
N VAL A 129 19.70 7.69 -1.20
CA VAL A 129 18.96 7.80 -2.47
C VAL A 129 19.93 7.95 -3.64
N GLY A 130 20.94 8.82 -3.55
CA GLY A 130 21.97 8.93 -4.59
C GLY A 130 22.70 7.60 -4.88
N GLY A 131 22.92 6.78 -3.85
CA GLY A 131 23.45 5.43 -3.97
C GLY A 131 22.53 4.48 -4.75
N VAL A 132 21.21 4.59 -4.57
CA VAL A 132 20.23 3.83 -5.37
C VAL A 132 20.35 4.17 -6.85
N TYR A 133 20.44 5.46 -7.20
CA TYR A 133 20.65 5.87 -8.59
C TYR A 133 21.96 5.33 -9.16
N ALA A 134 23.07 5.44 -8.43
CA ALA A 134 24.35 4.91 -8.87
C ALA A 134 24.30 3.39 -9.09
N LEU A 135 23.68 2.65 -8.15
CA LEU A 135 23.50 1.20 -8.25
C LEU A 135 22.64 0.84 -9.46
N SER A 136 21.54 1.55 -9.70
CA SER A 136 20.66 1.27 -10.85
C SER A 136 21.33 1.55 -12.19
N ILE A 137 22.13 2.62 -12.30
CA ILE A 137 22.91 2.91 -13.50
C ILE A 137 23.95 1.80 -13.72
N ALA A 138 24.71 1.45 -12.68
CA ALA A 138 25.72 0.39 -12.77
C ALA A 138 25.09 -0.96 -13.16
N ALA A 139 23.95 -1.31 -12.56
CA ALA A 139 23.22 -2.54 -12.87
C ALA A 139 22.71 -2.54 -14.32
N LEU A 140 22.07 -1.45 -14.78
CA LEU A 140 21.56 -1.37 -16.15
C LEU A 140 22.71 -1.45 -17.17
N THR A 141 23.78 -0.69 -16.95
CA THR A 141 24.95 -0.72 -17.83
C THR A 141 25.60 -2.11 -17.84
N GLY A 142 25.76 -2.75 -16.68
CA GLY A 142 26.31 -4.10 -16.59
C GLY A 142 25.47 -5.14 -17.32
N LEU A 143 24.15 -5.12 -17.12
CA LEU A 143 23.21 -6.05 -17.77
C LEU A 143 23.17 -5.85 -19.29
N LEU A 144 23.14 -4.60 -19.76
CA LEU A 144 23.17 -4.30 -21.20
C LEU A 144 24.51 -4.68 -21.82
N TYR A 145 25.63 -4.38 -21.15
CA TYR A 145 26.96 -4.77 -21.61
C TYR A 145 27.08 -6.29 -21.73
N PHE A 146 26.56 -7.04 -20.74
CA PHE A 146 26.51 -8.50 -20.77
C PHE A 146 25.66 -9.03 -21.93
N ASN A 147 24.50 -8.42 -22.20
CA ASN A 147 23.66 -8.79 -23.35
C ASN A 147 24.33 -8.54 -24.71
N PHE A 148 25.17 -7.51 -24.83
CA PHE A 148 25.82 -7.18 -26.10
C PHE A 148 27.16 -7.90 -26.31
N THR A 149 27.86 -8.25 -25.24
CA THR A 149 29.25 -8.75 -25.31
C THR A 149 29.37 -10.23 -24.95
N ASP A 150 28.37 -10.81 -24.31
CA ASP A 150 28.38 -12.19 -23.81
C ASP A 150 27.16 -12.98 -24.32
N VAL A 151 26.87 -14.15 -23.73
CA VAL A 151 25.82 -15.09 -24.14
C VAL A 151 24.38 -14.56 -23.98
N GLY A 152 24.16 -13.49 -23.22
CA GLY A 152 22.85 -12.94 -22.91
C GLY A 152 22.20 -13.53 -21.65
N LEU A 153 21.28 -12.77 -21.03
CA LEU A 153 20.74 -13.08 -19.70
C LEU A 153 20.02 -14.43 -19.62
N VAL A 154 19.01 -14.67 -20.46
CA VAL A 154 18.23 -15.92 -20.39
C VAL A 154 19.13 -17.13 -20.64
N LYS A 155 20.05 -17.02 -21.60
CA LYS A 155 20.98 -18.12 -21.90
C LYS A 155 21.95 -18.37 -20.76
N ALA A 156 22.46 -17.32 -20.12
CA ALA A 156 23.32 -17.45 -18.95
C ALA A 156 22.60 -18.17 -17.80
N ILE A 157 21.33 -17.82 -17.54
CA ILE A 157 20.52 -18.50 -16.53
C ILE A 157 20.31 -19.98 -16.89
N GLN A 158 20.03 -20.29 -18.16
CA GLN A 158 19.92 -21.68 -18.61
C GLN A 158 21.20 -22.47 -18.41
N LEU A 159 22.37 -21.89 -18.73
CA LEU A 159 23.67 -22.53 -18.49
C LEU A 159 23.91 -22.74 -17.00
N LEU A 160 23.56 -21.78 -16.16
CA LEU A 160 23.67 -21.91 -14.70
C LEU A 160 22.79 -23.04 -14.15
N TRP A 161 21.61 -23.28 -14.72
CA TRP A 161 20.75 -24.41 -14.35
C TRP A 161 21.21 -25.77 -14.88
N THR A 162 22.23 -25.82 -15.74
CA THR A 162 22.81 -27.09 -16.20
C THR A 162 23.97 -27.58 -15.33
N LEU A 163 24.38 -26.79 -14.33
CA LEU A 163 25.36 -27.16 -13.31
C LEU A 163 24.74 -28.10 -12.26
#